data_AF-A1CSN5-F1
#
_entry.id   AF-A1CSN5-F1
#
_cell.length_a   1.000
_cell.length_b   1.000
_cell.length_c   1.000
_cell.angle_alpha   90.00
_cell.angle_beta   90.00
_cell.angle_gamma   90.00
#
_symmetry.space_group_name_H-M   'P 1'
#
loop_
_entity.id
_entity.type
_entity.pdbx_description
1 polymer ?
#
loop_
_entity_poly.entity_id
_entity_poly.type
_entity_poly.pdbx_seq_one_letter_code
_entity_poly.pdbx_strand_id
1 'polypeptide(L)'
;MASYGILDQAEEDNLHKSRLLNVEEKPFKRITKRLLNPQSLVISKATIFPTPPPDETEEDAPAADAERQKILDEWRHFSEDATLDFAAFEGSIARIQFLLTSNEKERERYAAEKLRILSTMQTVRDNTSELRVQLEEAQRLLALRKSYDDLAEKITSNRLLRPREDQQANLQKLQAEIADLEKESKEYATTWAERREQFGRIVEEGMQLRRLIRDEKEEVERREGMQEDEGEETDVPSKEKTSEANTPRPEFDTVTPSQHGQDEASRSPVGLHAERLAATTGAASPLRQVSTAEQEDANMIDEGEVTGEEASERPDDLEEGEAVPDDQTADRMDIT
;
A
#
# COMPACT_ATOMS: atom_id res chain seq x y z
N MET A 1 -12.58 31.69 -33.56
CA MET A 1 -13.01 31.66 -32.15
C MET A 1 -12.75 33.02 -31.55
N ALA A 2 -13.77 33.72 -31.04
CA ALA A 2 -13.57 35.01 -30.39
C ALA A 2 -12.76 34.80 -29.11
N SER A 3 -11.64 35.51 -28.96
CA SER A 3 -10.84 35.51 -27.74
C SER A 3 -11.60 36.28 -26.66
N TYR A 4 -12.20 35.58 -25.70
CA TYR A 4 -12.76 36.20 -24.50
C TYR A 4 -11.60 36.53 -23.55
N GLY A 5 -10.88 37.60 -23.87
CA GLY A 5 -9.84 38.18 -23.01
C GLY A 5 -10.42 39.24 -22.07
N ILE A 6 -9.67 39.57 -21.02
CA ILE A 6 -9.95 40.74 -20.18
C ILE A 6 -9.79 41.97 -21.08
N LEU A 7 -10.85 42.79 -21.18
CA LEU A 7 -10.82 44.02 -21.96
C LEU A 7 -9.89 45.04 -21.30
N ASP A 8 -9.17 45.83 -22.08
CA ASP A 8 -8.42 46.95 -21.53
C ASP A 8 -9.38 48.06 -21.07
N GLN A 9 -8.96 48.86 -20.10
CA GLN A 9 -9.79 49.91 -19.49
C GLN A 9 -10.36 50.87 -20.55
N ALA A 10 -9.56 51.22 -21.56
CA ALA A 10 -9.98 52.10 -22.64
C ALA A 10 -11.10 51.48 -23.50
N GLU A 11 -11.06 50.17 -23.72
CA GLU A 11 -12.07 49.44 -24.47
C GLU A 11 -13.35 49.26 -23.65
N GLU A 12 -13.22 48.98 -22.36
CA GLU A 12 -14.34 48.90 -21.41
C GLU A 12 -15.07 50.25 -21.31
N ASP A 13 -14.34 51.34 -21.15
CA ASP A 13 -14.90 52.70 -21.12
C ASP A 13 -15.64 53.04 -22.42
N ASN A 14 -15.11 52.64 -23.57
CA ASN A 14 -15.77 52.85 -24.87
C ASN A 14 -17.06 52.02 -24.99
N LEU A 15 -17.07 50.79 -24.45
CA LEU A 15 -18.28 49.97 -24.40
C LEU A 15 -19.34 50.60 -23.48
N HIS A 16 -18.94 51.10 -22.31
CA HIS A 16 -19.84 51.81 -21.39
C HIS A 16 -20.42 53.06 -22.03
N LYS A 17 -19.60 53.89 -22.67
CA LYS A 17 -20.05 55.10 -23.39
C LYS A 17 -21.01 54.78 -24.52
N SER A 18 -20.72 53.76 -25.33
CA SER A 18 -21.52 53.44 -26.51
C SER A 18 -22.85 52.77 -26.17
N ARG A 19 -22.89 51.89 -25.15
CA ARG A 19 -24.07 51.05 -24.86
C ARG A 19 -24.82 51.46 -23.60
N LEU A 20 -24.11 51.61 -22.47
CA LEU A 20 -24.75 51.73 -21.16
C LEU A 20 -25.17 53.17 -20.85
N LEU A 21 -24.25 54.11 -21.04
CA LEU A 21 -24.46 55.52 -20.76
C LEU A 21 -25.60 56.11 -21.61
N ASN A 22 -25.70 55.71 -22.88
CA ASN A 22 -26.78 56.16 -23.76
C ASN A 22 -28.18 55.69 -23.32
N VAL A 23 -28.29 54.61 -22.56
CA VAL A 23 -29.57 54.14 -22.02
C VAL A 23 -29.94 54.94 -20.77
N GLU A 24 -28.97 55.17 -19.90
CA GLU A 24 -29.13 55.86 -18.62
C GLU A 24 -29.29 57.38 -18.78
N GLU A 25 -28.69 57.99 -19.80
CA GLU A 25 -28.84 59.42 -20.08
C GLU A 25 -30.19 59.80 -20.71
N LYS A 26 -30.95 58.85 -21.26
CA LYS A 26 -32.21 59.14 -21.98
C LYS A 26 -33.27 59.82 -21.10
N PRO A 27 -33.58 59.34 -19.88
CA PRO A 27 -34.50 60.02 -18.98
C PRO A 27 -34.00 61.43 -18.61
N PHE A 28 -32.71 61.58 -18.33
CA PHE A 28 -32.11 62.87 -18.02
C PHE A 28 -32.25 63.88 -19.18
N LYS A 29 -31.94 63.46 -20.41
CA LYS A 29 -32.10 64.28 -21.62
C LYS A 29 -33.57 64.66 -21.87
N ARG A 30 -34.51 63.75 -21.59
CA ARG A 30 -35.96 64.01 -21.72
C ARG A 30 -36.44 65.07 -20.73
N ILE A 31 -36.12 64.91 -19.44
CA ILE A 31 -36.43 65.91 -18.40
C ILE A 31 -35.81 67.27 -18.76
N THR A 32 -34.53 67.27 -19.13
CA THR A 32 -33.80 68.50 -19.50
C THR A 32 -34.47 69.20 -20.69
N LYS A 33 -34.80 68.45 -21.75
CA LYS A 33 -35.50 68.99 -22.92
C LYS A 33 -36.91 69.47 -22.57
N ARG A 34 -37.63 68.80 -21.67
CA ARG A 34 -39.01 69.15 -21.31
C ARG A 34 -39.07 70.38 -20.42
N LEU A 35 -38.13 70.56 -19.49
CA LEU A 35 -38.10 71.68 -18.56
C LEU A 35 -37.36 72.92 -19.09
N LEU A 36 -36.24 72.73 -19.81
CA LEU A 36 -35.34 73.82 -20.19
C LEU A 36 -35.45 74.25 -21.67
N ASN A 37 -36.28 73.59 -22.48
CA ASN A 37 -36.50 74.04 -23.85
C ASN A 37 -37.20 75.41 -23.85
N PRO A 38 -36.72 76.41 -24.61
CA PRO A 38 -37.36 77.72 -24.72
C PRO A 38 -38.85 77.67 -25.07
N GLN A 39 -39.29 76.63 -25.78
CA GLN A 39 -40.69 76.39 -26.16
C GLN A 39 -41.48 75.59 -25.11
N SER A 40 -40.91 75.31 -23.94
CA SER A 40 -41.59 74.62 -22.84
C SER A 40 -42.67 75.51 -22.23
N LEU A 41 -43.77 74.90 -21.77
CA LEU A 41 -44.83 75.58 -21.03
C LEU A 41 -44.30 76.29 -19.77
N VAL A 42 -43.23 75.76 -19.16
CA VAL A 42 -42.61 76.38 -17.97
C VAL A 42 -41.94 77.70 -18.31
N ILE A 43 -41.15 77.75 -19.40
CA ILE A 43 -40.39 78.94 -19.79
C ILE A 43 -41.28 79.96 -20.49
N SER A 44 -42.13 79.51 -21.41
CA SER A 44 -43.02 80.39 -22.19
C SER A 44 -44.06 81.10 -21.32
N LYS A 45 -44.61 80.42 -20.30
CA LYS A 45 -45.58 81.00 -19.36
C LYS A 45 -44.92 81.77 -18.21
N ALA A 46 -43.64 81.52 -17.89
CA ALA A 46 -42.91 82.31 -16.90
C ALA A 46 -42.65 83.76 -17.35
N THR A 47 -42.62 84.02 -18.67
CA THR A 47 -42.51 85.37 -19.26
C THR A 47 -43.83 86.13 -19.37
N ILE A 48 -44.97 85.49 -19.08
CA ILE A 48 -46.27 86.15 -19.05
C ILE A 48 -46.47 86.73 -17.64
N PHE A 49 -46.07 87.98 -17.46
CA PHE A 49 -46.48 88.74 -16.27
C PHE A 49 -48.00 88.87 -16.25
N PRO A 50 -48.66 88.83 -15.08
CA PRO A 50 -50.07 89.13 -14.95
C PRO A 50 -50.29 90.60 -15.33
N THR A 51 -50.53 90.89 -16.60
CA THR A 51 -51.12 92.18 -16.99
C THR A 51 -52.58 92.16 -16.54
N PRO A 52 -53.09 93.27 -15.97
CA PRO A 52 -54.49 93.37 -15.58
C PRO A 52 -55.41 93.07 -16.78
N PRO A 53 -56.56 92.41 -16.56
CA PRO A 53 -57.42 91.95 -17.64
C PRO A 53 -57.95 93.16 -18.45
N PRO A 54 -57.92 93.12 -19.79
CA PRO A 54 -58.62 94.09 -20.61
C PRO A 54 -60.14 93.96 -20.42
N ASP A 55 -60.85 95.10 -20.42
CA ASP A 55 -62.31 95.18 -20.22
C ASP A 55 -63.06 94.16 -21.09
N GLU A 56 -63.84 93.29 -20.45
CA GLU A 56 -64.61 92.22 -21.07
C GLU A 56 -65.81 92.79 -21.85
N THR A 57 -65.72 92.81 -23.18
CA THR A 57 -66.92 92.86 -24.03
C THR A 57 -67.54 91.47 -24.10
N GLU A 58 -68.81 91.34 -23.69
CA GLU A 58 -69.56 90.07 -23.50
C GLU A 58 -69.69 89.17 -24.76
N GLU A 59 -69.24 89.61 -25.93
CA GLU A 59 -69.27 88.82 -27.18
C GLU A 59 -68.08 87.83 -27.33
N ASP A 60 -66.99 88.01 -26.58
CA ASP A 60 -65.77 87.16 -26.67
C ASP A 60 -65.60 86.16 -25.51
N ALA A 61 -66.51 86.17 -24.52
CA ALA A 61 -66.48 85.30 -23.34
C ALA A 61 -66.36 83.78 -23.64
N PRO A 62 -67.12 83.18 -24.59
CA PRO A 62 -66.99 81.75 -24.86
C PRO A 62 -65.67 81.37 -25.56
N ALA A 63 -65.05 82.30 -26.28
CA ALA A 63 -63.76 82.07 -26.94
C ALA A 63 -62.61 82.14 -25.93
N ALA A 64 -62.65 83.08 -24.99
CA ALA A 64 -61.69 83.21 -23.91
C ALA A 64 -61.73 82.01 -22.94
N ASP A 65 -62.93 81.48 -22.63
CA ASP A 65 -63.07 80.31 -21.78
C ASP A 65 -62.61 79.02 -22.46
N ALA A 66 -62.81 78.89 -23.78
CA ALA A 66 -62.27 77.77 -24.55
C ALA A 66 -60.73 77.79 -24.61
N GLU A 67 -60.11 78.97 -24.70
CA GLU A 67 -58.65 79.10 -24.65
C GLU A 67 -58.08 78.77 -23.26
N ARG A 68 -58.75 79.21 -22.19
CA ARG A 68 -58.40 78.85 -20.81
C ARG A 68 -58.46 77.34 -20.58
N GLN A 69 -59.49 76.66 -21.08
CA GLN A 69 -59.60 75.20 -20.98
C GLN A 69 -58.46 74.48 -21.72
N LYS A 70 -58.11 74.91 -22.93
CA LYS A 70 -56.97 74.36 -23.68
C LYS A 70 -55.65 74.47 -22.91
N ILE A 71 -55.40 75.63 -22.28
CA ILE A 71 -54.19 75.85 -21.47
C ILE A 71 -54.17 74.90 -20.26
N LEU A 72 -55.31 74.69 -19.60
CA LEU A 72 -55.41 73.77 -18.47
C LEU A 72 -55.16 72.31 -18.89
N ASP A 73 -55.68 71.90 -20.05
CA ASP A 73 -55.47 70.56 -20.59
C ASP A 73 -54.01 70.33 -21.02
N GLU A 74 -53.38 71.33 -21.66
CA GLU A 74 -51.95 71.33 -21.97
C GLU A 74 -51.10 71.20 -20.70
N TRP A 75 -51.46 71.91 -19.63
CA TRP A 75 -50.76 71.85 -18.35
C TRP A 75 -50.94 70.50 -17.65
N ARG A 76 -52.14 69.90 -17.74
CA ARG A 76 -52.40 68.54 -17.24
C ARG A 76 -51.55 67.52 -17.96
N HIS A 77 -51.57 67.51 -19.29
CA HIS A 77 -50.74 66.61 -20.08
C HIS A 77 -49.25 66.80 -19.79
N PHE A 78 -48.78 68.04 -19.67
CA PHE A 78 -47.40 68.33 -19.27
C PHE A 78 -47.06 67.77 -17.89
N SER A 79 -47.95 67.89 -16.91
CA SER A 79 -47.74 67.40 -15.56
C SER A 79 -47.66 65.86 -15.51
N GLU A 80 -48.52 65.17 -16.27
CA GLU A 80 -48.52 63.71 -16.41
C GLU A 80 -47.20 63.24 -17.04
N ASP A 81 -46.84 63.87 -18.16
CA ASP A 81 -45.62 63.63 -18.89
C ASP A 81 -44.37 63.83 -18.01
N ALA A 82 -44.29 64.96 -17.30
CA ALA A 82 -43.19 65.25 -16.39
C ALA A 82 -43.09 64.20 -15.28
N THR A 83 -44.22 63.77 -14.73
CA THR A 83 -44.26 62.73 -13.69
C THR A 83 -43.71 61.40 -14.21
N LEU A 84 -44.10 61.00 -15.43
CA LEU A 84 -43.58 59.77 -16.06
C LEU A 84 -42.07 59.84 -16.33
N ASP A 85 -41.56 61.00 -16.77
CA ASP A 85 -40.13 61.18 -17.00
C ASP A 85 -39.32 61.16 -15.70
N PHE A 86 -39.82 61.79 -14.63
CA PHE A 86 -39.19 61.74 -13.31
C PHE A 86 -39.21 60.33 -12.71
N ALA A 87 -40.29 59.58 -12.87
CA ALA A 87 -40.36 58.17 -12.47
C ALA A 87 -39.33 57.31 -13.26
N ALA A 88 -39.20 57.54 -14.56
CA ALA A 88 -38.19 56.86 -15.37
C ALA A 88 -36.75 57.23 -14.96
N PHE A 89 -36.52 58.47 -14.54
CA PHE A 89 -35.23 58.93 -14.04
C PHE A 89 -34.90 58.33 -12.66
N GLU A 90 -35.85 58.30 -11.73
CA GLU A 90 -35.70 57.63 -10.44
C GLU A 90 -35.36 56.14 -10.63
N GLY A 91 -36.07 55.46 -11.55
CA GLY A 91 -35.76 54.08 -11.91
C GLY A 91 -34.35 53.90 -12.47
N SER A 92 -33.83 54.86 -13.25
CA SER A 92 -32.46 54.81 -13.76
C SER A 92 -31.42 54.97 -12.63
N ILE A 93 -31.67 55.86 -11.66
CA ILE A 93 -30.78 56.04 -10.50
C ILE A 93 -30.76 54.78 -9.63
N ALA A 94 -31.93 54.23 -9.33
CA ALA A 94 -32.05 53.01 -8.54
C ALA A 94 -31.28 51.86 -9.20
N ARG A 95 -31.43 51.68 -10.52
CA ARG A 95 -30.68 50.69 -11.29
C ARG A 95 -29.17 50.87 -11.15
N ILE A 96 -28.65 52.08 -11.30
CA ILE A 96 -27.21 52.36 -11.16
C ILE A 96 -26.72 51.99 -9.75
N GLN A 97 -27.50 52.31 -8.71
CA GLN A 97 -27.16 51.96 -7.33
C GLN A 97 -27.17 50.45 -7.09
N PHE A 98 -28.18 49.74 -7.62
CA PHE A 98 -28.22 48.28 -7.55
C PHE A 98 -27.05 47.64 -8.30
N LEU A 99 -26.69 48.15 -9.48
CA LEU A 99 -25.54 47.66 -10.23
C LEU A 99 -24.22 47.90 -9.48
N LEU A 100 -24.05 49.09 -8.88
CA LEU A 100 -22.86 49.39 -8.07
C LEU A 100 -22.73 48.41 -6.90
N THR A 101 -23.77 48.29 -6.07
CA THR A 101 -23.77 47.41 -4.90
C THR A 101 -23.64 45.93 -5.26
N SER A 102 -24.26 45.50 -6.37
CA SER A 102 -24.11 44.14 -6.89
C SER A 102 -22.68 43.87 -7.37
N ASN A 103 -22.07 44.82 -8.08
CA ASN A 103 -20.71 44.69 -8.58
C ASN A 103 -19.69 44.67 -7.43
N GLU A 104 -19.89 45.46 -6.37
CA GLU A 104 -19.07 45.42 -5.16
C GLU A 104 -19.11 44.05 -4.49
N LYS A 105 -20.31 43.50 -4.28
CA LYS A 105 -20.49 42.15 -3.71
C LYS A 105 -19.86 41.07 -4.58
N GLU A 106 -20.01 41.17 -5.90
CA GLU A 106 -19.43 40.18 -6.81
C GLU A 106 -17.90 40.28 -6.84
N ARG A 107 -17.33 41.48 -6.75
CA ARG A 107 -15.87 41.67 -6.59
C ARG A 107 -15.37 41.07 -5.28
N GLU A 108 -16.07 41.27 -4.18
CA GLU A 108 -15.74 40.66 -2.89
C GLU A 108 -15.78 39.13 -2.97
N ARG A 109 -16.82 38.57 -3.62
CA ARG A 109 -16.94 37.14 -3.87
C ARG A 109 -15.78 36.61 -4.69
N TYR A 110 -15.41 37.28 -5.79
CA TYR A 110 -14.25 36.88 -6.59
C TYR A 110 -12.93 37.00 -5.84
N ALA A 111 -12.77 38.01 -4.98
CA ALA A 111 -11.59 38.14 -4.13
C ALA A 111 -11.49 36.98 -3.13
N ALA A 112 -12.59 36.63 -2.47
CA ALA A 112 -12.66 35.51 -1.54
C ALA A 112 -12.40 34.16 -2.26
N GLU A 113 -13.01 33.97 -3.42
CA GLU A 113 -12.86 32.77 -4.24
C GLU A 113 -11.42 32.63 -4.76
N LYS A 114 -10.79 33.74 -5.18
CA LYS A 114 -9.37 33.75 -5.56
C LYS A 114 -8.49 33.28 -4.40
N LEU A 115 -8.72 33.77 -3.19
CA LEU A 115 -7.96 33.33 -2.01
C LEU A 115 -8.19 31.84 -1.72
N ARG A 116 -9.43 31.36 -1.85
CA ARG A 116 -9.78 29.94 -1.71
C ARG A 116 -9.00 29.08 -2.71
N ILE A 117 -9.00 29.47 -3.98
CA ILE A 117 -8.29 28.77 -5.05
C ILE A 117 -6.76 28.78 -4.81
N LEU A 118 -6.20 29.90 -4.39
CA LEU A 118 -4.77 29.97 -4.06
C LEU A 118 -4.40 29.08 -2.87
N SER A 119 -5.26 29.04 -1.85
CA SER A 119 -5.10 28.15 -0.71
C SER A 119 -5.14 26.67 -1.13
N THR A 120 -6.13 26.26 -1.94
CA THR A 120 -6.20 24.88 -2.43
C THR A 120 -5.02 24.51 -3.32
N MET A 121 -4.56 25.43 -4.18
CA MET A 121 -3.33 25.22 -4.97
C MET A 121 -2.12 24.98 -4.07
N GLN A 122 -2.00 25.72 -2.97
CA GLN A 122 -0.90 25.53 -2.03
C GLN A 122 -1.01 24.18 -1.31
N THR A 123 -2.20 23.83 -0.79
CA THR A 123 -2.43 22.50 -0.17
C THR A 123 -2.09 21.36 -1.14
N VAL A 124 -2.45 21.47 -2.41
CA VAL A 124 -2.12 20.45 -3.42
C VAL A 124 -0.61 20.34 -3.61
N ARG A 125 0.12 21.46 -3.65
CA ARG A 125 1.59 21.45 -3.76
C ARG A 125 2.24 20.79 -2.55
N ASP A 126 1.79 21.14 -1.35
CA ASP A 126 2.29 20.60 -0.10
C ASP A 126 2.04 19.08 -0.04
N ASN A 127 0.81 18.63 -0.30
CA ASN A 127 0.47 17.21 -0.39
C ASN A 127 1.31 16.46 -1.44
N THR A 128 1.54 17.07 -2.61
CA THR A 128 2.37 16.45 -3.65
C THR A 128 3.83 16.33 -3.19
N SER A 129 4.34 17.28 -2.41
CA SER A 129 5.68 17.20 -1.83
C SER A 129 5.79 16.08 -0.79
N GLU A 130 4.80 15.94 0.08
CA GLU A 130 4.73 14.86 1.08
C GLU A 130 4.65 13.48 0.41
N LEU A 131 3.81 13.33 -0.61
CA LEU A 131 3.69 12.09 -1.37
C LEU A 131 5.00 11.69 -2.05
N ARG A 132 5.81 12.66 -2.52
CA ARG A 132 7.14 12.37 -3.06
C ARG A 132 8.10 11.84 -2.00
N VAL A 133 8.07 12.40 -0.79
CA VAL A 133 8.89 11.91 0.33
C VAL A 133 8.47 10.48 0.71
N GLN A 134 7.16 10.23 0.85
CA GLN A 134 6.64 8.88 1.16
C GLN A 134 7.01 7.87 0.08
N LEU A 135 6.97 8.26 -1.20
CA LEU A 135 7.38 7.41 -2.30
C LEU A 135 8.87 7.06 -2.22
N GLU A 136 9.74 8.03 -1.90
CA GLU A 136 11.17 7.80 -1.73
C GLU A 136 11.46 6.83 -0.57
N GLU A 137 10.75 6.99 0.55
CA GLU A 137 10.83 6.08 1.70
C GLU A 137 10.35 4.67 1.34
N ALA A 138 9.24 4.55 0.64
CA ALA A 138 8.71 3.26 0.18
C ALA A 138 9.68 2.57 -0.79
N GLN A 139 10.31 3.32 -1.70
CA GLN A 139 11.34 2.81 -2.60
C GLN A 139 12.57 2.32 -1.84
N ARG A 140 13.03 3.05 -0.82
CA ARG A 140 14.13 2.61 0.06
C ARG A 140 13.79 1.30 0.77
N LEU A 141 12.59 1.20 1.35
CA LEU A 141 12.15 -0.01 2.04
C LEU A 141 12.06 -1.20 1.06
N LEU A 142 11.53 -0.98 -0.14
CA LEU A 142 11.47 -1.99 -1.18
C LEU A 142 12.86 -2.47 -1.60
N ALA A 143 13.83 -1.56 -1.77
CA ALA A 143 15.21 -1.91 -2.07
C ALA A 143 15.85 -2.74 -0.93
N LEU A 144 15.59 -2.37 0.33
CA LEU A 144 16.03 -3.13 1.49
C LEU A 144 15.41 -4.53 1.50
N ARG A 145 14.10 -4.65 1.24
CA ARG A 145 13.41 -5.94 1.19
C ARG A 145 13.98 -6.84 0.09
N LYS A 146 14.21 -6.31 -1.10
CA LYS A 146 14.89 -7.04 -2.18
C LYS A 146 16.26 -7.55 -1.74
N SER A 147 17.05 -6.74 -1.03
CA SER A 147 18.35 -7.19 -0.51
C SER A 147 18.23 -8.33 0.51
N TYR A 148 17.16 -8.36 1.32
CA TYR A 148 16.88 -9.47 2.22
C TYR A 148 16.40 -10.71 1.48
N ASP A 149 15.58 -10.54 0.45
CA ASP A 149 15.12 -11.63 -0.40
C ASP A 149 16.31 -12.27 -1.14
N ASP A 150 17.24 -11.46 -1.68
CA ASP A 150 18.49 -11.95 -2.30
C ASP A 150 19.36 -12.77 -1.32
N LEU A 151 19.45 -12.31 -0.06
CA LEU A 151 20.18 -13.02 0.99
C LEU A 151 19.47 -14.32 1.39
N ALA A 152 18.14 -14.27 1.52
CA ALA A 152 17.34 -15.43 1.81
C ALA A 152 17.49 -16.48 0.70
N GLU A 153 17.40 -16.08 -0.57
CA GLU A 153 17.60 -16.96 -1.71
C GLU A 153 19.00 -17.59 -1.69
N LYS A 154 20.07 -16.84 -1.40
CA LYS A 154 21.43 -17.41 -1.27
C LYS A 154 21.53 -18.45 -0.16
N ILE A 155 20.79 -18.29 0.93
CA ILE A 155 20.78 -19.22 2.06
C ILE A 155 19.92 -20.46 1.73
N THR A 156 18.76 -20.28 1.12
CA THR A 156 17.79 -21.37 0.88
C THR A 156 18.05 -22.15 -0.40
N SER A 157 18.62 -21.53 -1.44
CA SER A 157 18.97 -22.19 -2.70
C SER A 157 20.23 -23.05 -2.60
N ASN A 158 21.09 -22.78 -1.61
CA ASN A 158 22.30 -23.56 -1.42
C ASN A 158 21.97 -24.93 -0.80
N ARG A 159 21.82 -25.93 -1.66
CA ARG A 159 21.56 -27.33 -1.28
C ARG A 159 22.61 -27.94 -0.32
N LEU A 160 23.80 -27.36 -0.19
CA LEU A 160 24.81 -27.79 0.78
C LEU A 160 24.51 -27.31 2.20
N LEU A 161 23.76 -26.21 2.34
CA LEU A 161 23.32 -25.71 3.64
C LEU A 161 22.08 -26.49 4.08
N ARG A 162 22.25 -27.36 5.08
CA ARG A 162 21.11 -28.04 5.70
C ARG A 162 20.32 -27.08 6.61
N PRO A 163 19.01 -27.28 6.80
CA PRO A 163 18.23 -26.57 7.79
C PRO A 163 18.85 -26.63 9.19
N ARG A 164 18.66 -25.57 9.99
CA ARG A 164 19.26 -25.48 11.33
C ARG A 164 18.78 -26.60 12.26
N GLU A 165 17.52 -27.00 12.15
CA GLU A 165 16.93 -28.07 12.96
C GLU A 165 17.61 -29.42 12.69
N ASP A 166 17.83 -29.75 11.42
CA ASP A 166 18.56 -30.98 11.02
C ASP A 166 20.02 -30.96 11.48
N GLN A 167 20.67 -29.79 11.40
CA GLN A 167 22.04 -29.64 11.91
C GLN A 167 22.10 -29.86 13.43
N GLN A 168 21.14 -29.33 14.18
CA GLN A 168 21.05 -29.53 15.63
C GLN A 168 20.80 -31.00 15.99
N ALA A 169 19.89 -31.69 15.30
CA ALA A 169 19.63 -33.11 15.52
C ALA A 169 20.88 -33.97 15.23
N ASN A 170 21.61 -33.67 14.14
CA ASN A 170 22.86 -34.35 13.83
C ASN A 170 23.96 -34.08 14.87
N LEU A 171 24.09 -32.84 15.37
CA LEU A 171 25.03 -32.50 16.44
C LEU A 171 24.70 -33.24 17.73
N GLN A 172 23.43 -33.31 18.12
CA GLN A 172 23.01 -34.07 19.30
C GLN A 172 23.32 -35.56 19.16
N LYS A 173 23.08 -36.15 17.97
CA LYS A 173 23.43 -37.54 17.69
C LYS A 173 24.93 -37.80 17.80
N LEU A 174 25.76 -36.94 17.18
CA LEU A 174 27.22 -37.07 17.25
C LEU A 174 27.73 -36.88 18.68
N GLN A 175 27.14 -35.97 19.46
CA GLN A 175 27.48 -35.79 20.87
C GLN A 175 27.16 -37.02 21.71
N ALA A 176 26.01 -37.66 21.46
CA ALA A 176 25.66 -38.92 22.13
C ALA A 176 26.65 -40.04 21.77
N GLU A 177 26.98 -40.19 20.49
CA GLU A 177 27.96 -41.20 20.02
C GLU A 177 29.36 -40.97 20.59
N ILE A 178 29.82 -39.71 20.68
CA ILE A 178 31.09 -39.36 21.33
C ILE A 178 31.04 -39.76 22.81
N ALA A 179 29.95 -39.46 23.51
CA ALA A 179 29.81 -39.80 24.92
C ALA A 179 29.84 -41.33 25.15
N ASP A 180 29.21 -42.10 24.26
CA ASP A 180 29.23 -43.56 24.29
C ASP A 180 30.64 -44.11 24.01
N LEU A 181 31.33 -43.62 22.99
CA LEU A 181 32.72 -44.02 22.67
C LEU A 181 33.69 -43.64 23.79
N GLU A 182 33.51 -42.49 24.44
CA GLU A 182 34.32 -42.10 25.60
C GLU A 182 34.09 -43.04 26.79
N LYS A 183 32.85 -43.52 26.97
CA LYS A 183 32.52 -44.50 28.00
C LYS A 183 33.16 -45.86 27.68
N GLU A 184 33.02 -46.34 26.44
CA GLU A 184 33.67 -47.57 25.99
C GLU A 184 35.18 -47.49 26.12
N SER A 185 35.80 -46.36 25.75
CA SER A 185 37.24 -46.13 25.92
C SER A 185 37.67 -46.23 27.39
N LYS A 186 36.88 -45.68 28.31
CA LYS A 186 37.13 -45.80 29.76
C LYS A 186 37.01 -47.26 30.21
N GLU A 187 36.01 -48.00 29.74
CA GLU A 187 35.83 -49.43 30.05
C GLU A 187 36.97 -50.29 29.46
N TYR A 188 37.48 -49.97 28.27
CA TYR A 188 38.67 -50.62 27.72
C TYR A 188 39.92 -50.30 28.54
N ALA A 189 40.05 -49.05 29.01
CA ALA A 189 41.16 -48.67 29.87
C ALA A 189 41.14 -49.43 31.21
N THR A 190 39.96 -49.60 31.83
CA THR A 190 39.83 -50.36 33.08
C THR A 190 40.12 -51.84 32.87
N THR A 191 39.52 -52.47 31.85
CA THR A 191 39.76 -53.89 31.54
C THR A 191 41.22 -54.16 31.15
N TRP A 192 41.88 -53.22 30.48
CA TRP A 192 43.30 -53.32 30.17
C TRP A 192 44.18 -53.23 31.43
N ALA A 193 43.86 -52.33 32.35
CA ALA A 193 44.55 -52.21 33.62
C ALA A 193 44.40 -53.50 34.47
N GLU A 194 43.18 -54.05 34.55
CA GLU A 194 42.90 -55.32 35.24
C GLU A 194 43.67 -56.47 34.62
N ARG A 195 43.70 -56.59 33.28
CA ARG A 195 44.51 -57.62 32.60
C ARG A 195 46.00 -57.45 32.88
N ARG A 196 46.51 -56.22 32.89
CA ARG A 196 47.91 -55.96 33.21
C ARG A 196 48.23 -56.34 34.65
N GLU A 197 47.32 -56.11 35.58
CA GLU A 197 47.42 -56.59 36.96
C GLU A 197 47.40 -58.12 37.03
N GLN A 198 46.47 -58.78 36.34
CA GLN A 198 46.38 -60.25 36.26
C GLN A 198 47.66 -60.86 35.69
N PHE A 199 48.19 -60.32 34.59
CA PHE A 199 49.48 -60.74 34.03
C PHE A 199 50.62 -60.50 35.02
N GLY A 200 50.62 -59.39 35.76
CA GLY A 200 51.56 -59.12 36.83
C GLY A 200 51.56 -60.20 37.91
N ARG A 201 50.36 -60.58 38.38
CA ARG A 201 50.18 -61.67 39.36
C ARG A 201 50.70 -63.01 38.83
N ILE A 202 50.37 -63.38 37.58
CA ILE A 202 50.86 -64.62 36.95
C ILE A 202 52.39 -64.64 36.84
N VAL A 203 53.01 -63.52 36.47
CA VAL A 203 54.48 -63.41 36.39
C VAL A 203 55.10 -63.54 37.78
N GLU A 204 54.50 -62.92 38.79
CA GLU A 204 54.97 -63.04 40.18
C GLU A 204 54.86 -64.47 40.71
N GLU A 205 53.71 -65.12 40.53
CA GLU A 205 53.49 -66.53 40.87
C GLU A 205 54.43 -67.45 40.09
N GLY A 206 54.66 -67.19 38.80
CA GLY A 206 55.64 -67.94 37.99
C GLY A 206 57.07 -67.76 38.49
N MET A 207 57.42 -66.59 39.02
CA MET A 207 58.72 -66.33 39.64
C MET A 207 58.82 -67.00 41.02
N GLN A 208 57.75 -67.03 41.81
CA GLN A 208 57.67 -67.80 43.05
C GLN A 208 57.78 -69.30 42.79
N LEU A 209 57.10 -69.83 41.77
CA LEU A 209 57.22 -71.23 41.36
C LEU A 209 58.64 -71.57 40.93
N ARG A 210 59.33 -70.69 40.19
CA ARG A 210 60.76 -70.90 39.88
C ARG A 210 61.65 -70.88 41.11
N ARG A 211 61.32 -70.09 42.15
CA ARG A 211 62.01 -70.14 43.44
C ARG A 211 61.73 -71.46 44.14
N LEU A 212 60.48 -71.86 44.28
CA LEU A 212 60.08 -73.16 44.83
C LEU A 212 60.75 -74.34 44.10
N ILE A 213 60.78 -74.35 42.77
CA ILE A 213 61.47 -75.39 41.98
C ILE A 213 62.98 -75.35 42.24
N ARG A 214 63.59 -74.18 42.39
CA ARG A 214 65.02 -74.07 42.71
C ARG A 214 65.30 -74.54 44.13
N ASP A 215 64.48 -74.11 45.09
CA ASP A 215 64.60 -74.45 46.50
C ASP A 215 64.31 -75.95 46.69
N GLU A 216 63.32 -76.52 45.99
CA GLU A 216 63.03 -77.97 45.95
C GLU A 216 64.12 -78.74 45.21
N LYS A 217 64.68 -78.22 44.11
CA LYS A 217 65.86 -78.80 43.44
C LYS A 217 67.07 -78.80 44.38
N GLU A 218 67.32 -77.71 45.11
CA GLU A 218 68.41 -77.59 46.08
C GLU A 218 68.15 -78.45 47.32
N GLU A 219 66.89 -78.64 47.73
CA GLU A 219 66.48 -79.54 48.81
C GLU A 219 66.60 -81.01 48.41
N VAL A 220 66.27 -81.35 47.15
CA VAL A 220 66.53 -82.68 46.56
C VAL A 220 68.04 -82.91 46.43
N GLU A 221 68.81 -81.92 46.01
CA GLU A 221 70.28 -81.99 45.93
C GLU A 221 70.92 -82.10 47.33
N ARG A 222 70.34 -81.48 48.37
CA ARG A 222 70.73 -81.70 49.78
C ARG A 222 70.25 -83.03 50.36
N ARG A 223 69.16 -83.61 49.85
CA ARG A 223 68.62 -84.91 50.29
C ARG A 223 69.21 -86.09 49.52
N GLU A 224 69.78 -85.84 48.35
CA GLU A 224 70.55 -86.77 47.51
C GLU A 224 72.06 -86.63 47.74
N GLY A 225 72.54 -85.51 48.30
CA GLY A 225 73.94 -85.26 48.65
C GLY A 225 74.52 -86.06 49.84
N MET A 226 73.90 -87.19 50.21
CA MET A 226 74.46 -88.15 51.17
C MET A 226 74.43 -89.60 50.66
N GLN A 227 74.41 -89.78 49.34
CA GLN A 227 74.85 -91.01 48.70
C GLN A 227 75.83 -90.68 47.57
N GLU A 228 76.91 -91.45 47.53
CA GLU A 228 78.20 -91.15 46.92
C GLU A 228 78.19 -90.84 45.41
N ASP A 229 79.04 -89.86 45.09
CA ASP A 229 79.97 -89.76 43.97
C ASP A 229 80.25 -91.05 43.19
N GLU A 230 80.03 -91.02 41.87
CA GLU A 230 81.02 -91.31 40.81
C GLU A 230 80.31 -91.55 39.47
N GLY A 231 80.83 -90.96 38.38
CA GLY A 231 80.62 -91.53 37.03
C GLY A 231 80.39 -90.53 35.91
N GLU A 232 81.50 -90.00 35.40
CA GLU A 232 81.65 -89.16 34.22
C GLU A 232 81.46 -89.94 32.89
N GLU A 233 81.02 -89.19 31.88
CA GLU A 233 81.18 -89.36 30.42
C GLU A 233 80.23 -90.22 29.53
N THR A 234 79.56 -89.46 28.64
CA THR A 234 79.41 -89.63 27.19
C THR A 234 78.32 -90.51 26.54
N ASP A 235 77.55 -89.78 25.71
CA ASP A 235 77.03 -90.06 24.37
C ASP A 235 75.95 -91.14 24.09
N VAL A 236 74.78 -90.60 23.70
CA VAL A 236 73.88 -90.97 22.57
C VAL A 236 74.36 -92.11 21.63
N PRO A 237 73.44 -92.93 21.02
CA PRO A 237 72.15 -92.47 20.48
C PRO A 237 70.96 -93.48 20.46
N SER A 238 69.79 -92.92 20.13
CA SER A 238 68.73 -93.46 19.24
C SER A 238 67.88 -94.69 19.63
N LYS A 239 66.55 -94.45 19.71
CA LYS A 239 65.46 -95.37 19.27
C LYS A 239 64.16 -94.55 19.19
N GLU A 240 63.57 -94.27 18.02
CA GLU A 240 62.58 -95.10 17.29
C GLU A 240 61.55 -95.75 18.23
N LYS A 241 60.22 -95.73 18.08
CA LYS A 241 59.19 -95.42 17.05
C LYS A 241 57.85 -95.66 17.82
N THR A 242 56.67 -95.05 17.60
CA THR A 242 55.77 -95.01 16.43
C THR A 242 54.42 -94.35 16.83
N SER A 243 53.80 -93.64 15.87
CA SER A 243 52.35 -93.49 15.58
C SER A 243 51.44 -92.78 16.63
N GLU A 244 50.49 -91.89 16.31
CA GLU A 244 49.55 -91.83 15.18
C GLU A 244 48.76 -90.48 15.16
N ALA A 245 48.23 -90.12 13.99
CA ALA A 245 47.04 -89.27 13.71
C ALA A 245 47.12 -87.72 13.53
N ASN A 246 46.98 -87.34 12.24
CA ASN A 246 46.09 -86.31 11.67
C ASN A 246 46.47 -84.81 11.61
N THR A 247 47.09 -84.45 10.48
CA THR A 247 46.84 -83.22 9.67
C THR A 247 45.39 -83.14 9.15
N PRO A 248 44.77 -81.95 8.95
CA PRO A 248 45.09 -81.14 7.76
C PRO A 248 45.06 -79.59 7.94
N ARG A 249 45.85 -78.93 7.09
CA ARG A 249 45.68 -77.58 6.50
C ARG A 249 45.50 -77.83 4.98
N PRO A 250 45.13 -76.90 4.07
CA PRO A 250 44.62 -75.52 4.09
C PRO A 250 43.26 -75.39 3.34
N GLU A 251 42.58 -74.24 3.28
CA GLU A 251 42.64 -73.26 2.16
C GLU A 251 41.45 -72.27 2.26
N PHE A 252 41.56 -71.18 1.48
CA PHE A 252 40.52 -70.29 0.93
C PHE A 252 40.29 -68.90 1.53
N ASP A 253 40.86 -67.91 0.82
CA ASP A 253 40.15 -66.87 0.07
C ASP A 253 38.66 -66.66 0.37
N THR A 254 38.29 -65.40 0.63
CA THR A 254 36.94 -64.86 0.44
C THR A 254 37.09 -63.34 0.33
N VAL A 255 37.10 -62.73 -0.85
CA VAL A 255 35.99 -62.53 -1.80
C VAL A 255 34.74 -61.95 -1.14
N THR A 256 34.57 -60.67 -1.40
CA THR A 256 33.37 -59.85 -1.24
C THR A 256 32.19 -60.46 -2.03
N PRO A 257 30.97 -60.51 -1.48
CA PRO A 257 29.76 -60.67 -2.27
C PRO A 257 29.06 -59.33 -2.47
N SER A 258 28.87 -58.97 -3.73
CA SER A 258 27.81 -58.07 -4.19
C SER A 258 26.71 -58.93 -4.81
N GLN A 259 25.44 -58.65 -4.49
CA GLN A 259 24.24 -58.78 -5.34
C GLN A 259 23.03 -58.31 -4.48
N HIS A 260 22.29 -57.23 -4.78
CA HIS A 260 21.48 -56.82 -5.94
C HIS A 260 20.04 -57.38 -5.93
N GLY A 261 19.06 -56.47 -6.07
CA GLY A 261 17.61 -56.67 -6.23
C GLY A 261 16.82 -55.57 -5.47
N GLN A 262 16.38 -54.46 -6.10
CA GLN A 262 15.11 -54.26 -6.85
C GLN A 262 13.88 -54.78 -6.08
N ASP A 263 12.75 -54.09 -5.88
CA ASP A 263 12.05 -53.02 -6.61
C ASP A 263 10.96 -52.44 -5.66
N GLU A 264 10.70 -51.13 -5.69
CA GLU A 264 9.46 -50.44 -6.14
C GLU A 264 8.09 -50.75 -5.45
N ALA A 265 7.38 -49.65 -5.20
CA ALA A 265 5.93 -49.48 -5.18
C ALA A 265 5.07 -49.94 -3.96
N SER A 266 4.57 -48.92 -3.25
CA SER A 266 3.14 -48.65 -3.04
C SER A 266 2.24 -49.77 -2.49
N ARG A 267 1.71 -49.56 -1.27
CA ARG A 267 0.27 -49.59 -0.91
C ARG A 267 0.07 -49.69 0.62
N SER A 268 -0.60 -48.69 1.19
CA SER A 268 -1.53 -48.88 2.33
C SER A 268 -2.86 -49.47 1.81
N PRO A 269 -3.90 -49.79 2.63
CA PRO A 269 -4.05 -49.81 4.09
C PRO A 269 -4.71 -51.13 4.59
N VAL A 270 -5.12 -51.16 5.87
CA VAL A 270 -6.02 -52.10 6.62
C VAL A 270 -5.28 -52.42 7.93
N GLY A 271 -5.75 -52.12 9.14
CA GLY A 271 -7.11 -52.02 9.67
C GLY A 271 -7.15 -52.88 10.95
N LEU A 272 -8.01 -52.49 11.91
CA LEU A 272 -8.33 -53.09 13.23
C LEU A 272 -7.65 -52.41 14.43
N HIS A 273 -8.34 -51.52 15.17
CA HIS A 273 -9.47 -51.69 16.12
C HIS A 273 -9.05 -52.02 17.56
N ALA A 274 -9.50 -51.14 18.48
CA ALA A 274 -9.98 -51.35 19.86
C ALA A 274 -9.41 -50.26 20.79
N GLU A 275 -10.16 -49.18 21.01
CA GLU A 275 -11.05 -48.99 22.17
C GLU A 275 -10.32 -48.79 23.50
N ARG A 276 -10.49 -47.63 24.15
CA ARG A 276 -11.42 -47.46 25.29
C ARG A 276 -11.28 -46.06 25.94
N LEU A 277 -12.39 -45.30 25.91
CA LEU A 277 -13.07 -44.51 26.98
C LEU A 277 -12.21 -43.95 28.14
N ALA A 278 -12.46 -42.81 28.79
CA ALA A 278 -13.41 -41.69 28.73
C ALA A 278 -13.10 -40.77 29.94
N ALA A 279 -13.80 -39.62 30.01
CA ALA A 279 -14.08 -38.78 31.20
C ALA A 279 -13.12 -37.58 31.45
N THR A 280 -13.51 -36.36 31.07
CA THR A 280 -14.37 -35.35 31.78
C THR A 280 -13.51 -34.28 32.45
N THR A 281 -13.52 -33.04 31.97
CA THR A 281 -14.32 -31.89 32.46
C THR A 281 -13.86 -30.70 31.60
N GLY A 282 -14.63 -29.73 31.12
CA GLY A 282 -15.94 -29.22 31.49
C GLY A 282 -15.83 -27.69 31.54
N ALA A 283 -16.19 -26.98 30.47
CA ALA A 283 -16.67 -25.59 30.52
C ALA A 283 -17.32 -25.20 29.18
N ALA A 284 -18.65 -25.12 29.20
CA ALA A 284 -19.52 -24.49 28.21
C ALA A 284 -19.22 -22.98 28.13
N SER A 285 -19.52 -22.22 27.06
CA SER A 285 -20.84 -21.97 26.46
C SER A 285 -20.68 -20.96 25.26
N PRO A 286 -21.72 -20.55 24.50
CA PRO A 286 -21.88 -21.03 23.13
C PRO A 286 -22.22 -19.96 22.05
N LEU A 287 -22.33 -20.45 20.81
CA LEU A 287 -23.33 -20.07 19.78
C LEU A 287 -23.17 -18.74 18.99
N ARG A 288 -22.71 -18.85 17.74
CA ARG A 288 -23.55 -18.51 16.58
C ARG A 288 -23.11 -19.27 15.33
N GLN A 289 -24.11 -19.84 14.68
CA GLN A 289 -24.05 -20.77 13.55
C GLN A 289 -24.27 -20.03 12.23
N VAL A 290 -23.83 -20.68 11.13
CA VAL A 290 -24.39 -20.64 9.76
C VAL A 290 -24.00 -19.37 8.96
N SER A 291 -23.43 -19.42 7.75
CA SER A 291 -23.13 -20.52 6.81
C SER A 291 -22.37 -19.99 5.58
N THR A 292 -21.73 -20.92 4.85
CA THR A 292 -21.51 -20.95 3.37
C THR A 292 -20.73 -19.80 2.72
N ALA A 293 -19.89 -19.98 1.72
CA ALA A 293 -19.20 -21.07 1.03
C ALA A 293 -18.34 -20.34 -0.02
N GLU A 294 -17.29 -21.01 -0.49
CA GLU A 294 -16.68 -20.83 -1.81
C GLU A 294 -15.63 -19.71 -2.03
N GLN A 295 -14.41 -20.22 -2.24
CA GLN A 295 -13.29 -19.65 -2.99
C GLN A 295 -13.71 -19.24 -4.39
N GLU A 296 -13.05 -18.24 -4.97
CA GLU A 296 -12.49 -18.35 -6.32
C GLU A 296 -11.39 -17.31 -6.58
N ASP A 297 -10.29 -17.81 -7.13
CA ASP A 297 -9.10 -17.12 -7.63
C ASP A 297 -9.44 -16.18 -8.79
N ALA A 298 -8.78 -15.01 -8.84
CA ALA A 298 -8.68 -14.21 -10.05
C ALA A 298 -7.21 -13.94 -10.37
N ASN A 299 -6.74 -14.65 -11.41
CA ASN A 299 -5.46 -14.48 -12.09
C ASN A 299 -5.24 -13.03 -12.58
N MET A 300 -4.05 -12.49 -12.29
CA MET A 300 -3.53 -11.30 -12.94
C MET A 300 -2.60 -11.75 -14.07
N ILE A 301 -3.03 -11.56 -15.33
CA ILE A 301 -2.17 -11.70 -16.51
C ILE A 301 -1.72 -10.30 -16.93
N ASP A 302 -0.41 -10.10 -16.78
CA ASP A 302 0.45 -9.13 -17.43
C ASP A 302 0.71 -9.59 -18.86
N GLU A 303 0.51 -8.75 -19.89
CA GLU A 303 1.33 -8.67 -21.12
C GLU A 303 1.01 -7.37 -21.90
N GLY A 304 2.05 -6.71 -22.44
CA GLY A 304 1.94 -6.11 -23.77
C GLY A 304 2.41 -4.65 -23.95
N GLU A 305 3.71 -4.40 -23.83
CA GLU A 305 4.41 -3.28 -24.48
C GLU A 305 4.42 -3.49 -26.01
N VAL A 306 3.94 -2.51 -26.81
CA VAL A 306 4.20 -2.44 -28.26
C VAL A 306 4.56 -1.00 -28.62
N THR A 307 5.82 -0.82 -28.98
CA THR A 307 6.36 0.30 -29.75
C THR A 307 6.24 -0.01 -31.25
N GLY A 308 5.98 0.98 -32.10
CA GLY A 308 6.11 0.82 -33.56
C GLY A 308 5.22 1.73 -34.40
N GLU A 309 5.86 2.45 -35.32
CA GLU A 309 5.38 3.54 -36.16
C GLU A 309 4.54 3.15 -37.41
N GLU A 310 3.91 4.19 -37.96
CA GLU A 310 3.56 4.46 -39.37
C GLU A 310 2.29 3.89 -40.05
N ALA A 311 1.48 4.87 -40.49
CA ALA A 311 0.84 5.04 -41.80
C ALA A 311 -0.53 4.37 -42.12
N SER A 312 -1.50 5.29 -42.25
CA SER A 312 -2.44 5.45 -43.38
C SER A 312 -3.86 4.85 -43.32
N GLU A 313 -4.78 5.72 -43.76
CA GLU A 313 -6.11 5.49 -44.37
C GLU A 313 -7.39 5.54 -43.49
N ARG A 314 -8.18 6.61 -43.73
CA ARG A 314 -9.61 6.92 -43.42
C ARG A 314 -10.56 5.92 -44.15
N PRO A 315 -11.92 5.84 -43.93
CA PRO A 315 -12.88 6.92 -43.57
C PRO A 315 -14.18 6.56 -42.76
N ASP A 316 -14.92 7.63 -42.41
CA ASP A 316 -16.38 7.85 -42.24
C ASP A 316 -17.26 6.94 -41.34
N ASP A 317 -17.95 7.55 -40.34
CA ASP A 317 -19.41 7.82 -40.37
C ASP A 317 -19.98 8.42 -39.06
N LEU A 318 -20.77 9.51 -39.21
CA LEU A 318 -21.99 9.92 -38.44
C LEU A 318 -21.82 10.37 -36.96
N GLU A 319 -22.52 11.33 -36.33
CA GLU A 319 -23.74 12.15 -36.56
C GLU A 319 -23.84 13.09 -35.31
N GLU A 320 -23.66 14.40 -35.43
CA GLU A 320 -24.69 15.46 -35.38
C GLU A 320 -25.78 15.32 -34.28
N GLY A 321 -25.84 16.26 -33.32
CA GLY A 321 -27.10 16.56 -32.60
C GLY A 321 -27.01 16.83 -31.09
N GLU A 322 -26.51 18.00 -30.69
CA GLU A 322 -26.74 18.58 -29.36
C GLU A 322 -28.05 19.40 -29.40
N ALA A 323 -29.02 19.03 -28.56
CA ALA A 323 -30.16 19.90 -28.22
C ALA A 323 -30.65 19.57 -26.80
N VAL A 324 -30.21 20.36 -25.83
CA VAL A 324 -30.83 20.43 -24.49
C VAL A 324 -31.52 21.79 -24.39
N PRO A 325 -32.86 21.84 -24.28
CA PRO A 325 -33.55 23.08 -23.93
C PRO A 325 -33.53 23.29 -22.41
N ASP A 326 -33.14 24.49 -22.02
CA ASP A 326 -33.42 25.11 -20.73
C ASP A 326 -34.94 25.35 -20.56
N ASP A 327 -35.32 25.51 -19.28
CA ASP A 327 -36.47 26.26 -18.76
C ASP A 327 -37.68 25.46 -18.24
N GLN A 328 -37.70 25.29 -16.90
CA GLN A 328 -38.91 25.44 -16.09
C GLN A 328 -38.54 25.58 -14.59
N THR A 329 -38.24 26.81 -14.17
CA THR A 329 -38.41 27.20 -12.75
C THR A 329 -39.86 27.57 -12.52
N ALA A 330 -40.63 26.67 -11.90
CA ALA A 330 -41.95 26.97 -11.36
C ALA A 330 -41.88 27.00 -9.82
N ASP A 331 -41.89 28.22 -9.29
CA ASP A 331 -42.83 28.68 -8.27
C ASP A 331 -42.96 27.86 -6.97
N ARG A 332 -42.27 28.30 -5.91
CA ARG A 332 -42.70 28.11 -4.52
C ARG A 332 -42.60 29.42 -3.77
N MET A 333 -43.73 30.12 -3.69
CA MET A 333 -44.02 31.19 -2.75
C MET A 333 -44.16 30.59 -1.34
N ASP A 334 -43.32 31.03 -0.41
CA ASP A 334 -43.51 30.79 1.02
C ASP A 334 -44.60 31.70 1.56
N ILE A 335 -45.54 31.11 2.30
CA ILE A 335 -46.58 31.79 3.04
C ILE A 335 -46.15 31.76 4.51
N THR A 336 -45.89 32.93 5.08
CA THR A 336 -45.90 33.17 6.54
C THR A 336 -46.54 34.51 6.82
#